data_AF-A0A330HHM4-F1
#
_entry.id   AF-A0A330HHM4-F1
#
_cell.length_a   1.000
_cell.length_b   1.000
_cell.length_c   1.000
_cell.angle_alpha   90.00
_cell.angle_beta   90.00
_cell.angle_gamma   90.00
#
_symmetry.space_group_name_H-M   'P 1'
#
loop_
_entity.id
_entity.type
_entity.pdbx_description
1 polymer ?
#
loop_
_entity_poly.entity_id
_entity_poly.type
_entity_poly.pdbx_seq_one_letter_code
_entity_poly.pdbx_strand_id
1 'polypeptide(L)'
;MGLDAAVFKSVSAMEREFPDYRFQREPMTGECEVIHPEGVELRLDEVVAYSRRFGNISHIGALSITIGEYLGEASALERLVLYSGSHGGDVIEEPSFGELERELKLIETSSDEYVREFANGLQELIDMARREKNPIVFL
;
A
#
# COMPACT_ATOMS: atom_id res chain seq x y z
N MET A 1 12.83 7.15 -8.85
CA MET A 1 12.69 5.96 -8.00
C MET A 1 12.43 6.40 -6.58
N GLY A 2 11.34 5.92 -6.00
CA GLY A 2 10.84 6.25 -4.66
C GLY A 2 9.98 5.11 -4.15
N LEU A 3 9.30 5.30 -3.03
CA LEU A 3 8.31 4.35 -2.51
C LEU A 3 6.92 4.93 -2.74
N ASP A 4 6.24 4.40 -3.74
CA ASP A 4 4.86 4.69 -4.07
C ASP A 4 4.05 3.41 -3.80
N ALA A 5 2.92 3.53 -3.11
CA ALA A 5 2.07 2.38 -2.77
C ALA A 5 0.60 2.71 -2.99
N ALA A 6 -0.19 1.70 -3.34
CA ALA A 6 -1.61 1.83 -3.61
C ALA A 6 -2.42 0.62 -3.14
N VAL A 7 -3.71 0.85 -2.95
CA VAL A 7 -4.73 -0.18 -2.77
C VAL A 7 -5.78 0.02 -3.85
N PHE A 8 -6.07 -1.02 -4.61
CA PHE A 8 -7.12 -0.99 -5.62
C PHE A 8 -8.51 -1.18 -5.00
N LYS A 9 -9.53 -0.58 -5.61
CA LYS A 9 -10.93 -0.78 -5.25
C LYS A 9 -11.32 -2.25 -5.43
N SER A 10 -12.14 -2.75 -4.52
CA SER A 10 -12.77 -4.07 -4.63
C SER A 10 -13.73 -4.12 -5.82
N VAL A 11 -13.99 -5.34 -6.34
CA VAL A 11 -15.01 -5.57 -7.37
C VAL A 11 -16.36 -4.96 -6.93
N SER A 12 -16.76 -5.16 -5.67
CA SER A 12 -18.01 -4.62 -5.16
C SER A 12 -18.05 -3.09 -5.06
N ALA A 13 -16.89 -2.44 -4.84
CA ALA A 13 -16.80 -0.98 -4.90
C ALA A 13 -16.88 -0.48 -6.35
N MET A 14 -16.17 -1.15 -7.27
CA MET A 14 -16.20 -0.84 -8.70
C MET A 14 -17.61 -1.00 -9.28
N GLU A 15 -18.30 -2.10 -9.00
CA GLU A 15 -19.68 -2.32 -9.45
C GLU A 15 -20.70 -1.33 -8.84
N ARG A 16 -20.37 -0.69 -7.71
CA ARG A 16 -21.21 0.37 -7.14
C ARG A 16 -21.02 1.70 -7.87
N GLU A 17 -19.79 2.02 -8.23
CA GLU A 17 -19.46 3.25 -8.99
C GLU A 17 -19.84 3.14 -10.47
N PHE A 18 -19.75 1.93 -11.02
CA PHE A 18 -20.07 1.61 -12.41
C PHE A 18 -21.11 0.46 -12.47
N PRO A 19 -22.41 0.73 -12.21
CA PRO A 19 -23.44 -0.30 -12.08
C PRO A 19 -23.63 -1.19 -13.31
N ASP A 20 -23.40 -0.62 -14.50
CA ASP A 20 -23.57 -1.30 -15.78
C ASP A 20 -22.32 -2.12 -16.18
N TYR A 21 -21.25 -2.07 -15.39
CA TYR A 21 -19.98 -2.69 -15.72
C TYR A 21 -19.82 -4.00 -14.96
N ARG A 22 -18.99 -4.90 -15.49
CA ARG A 22 -18.53 -6.09 -14.76
C ARG A 22 -17.02 -6.09 -14.76
N PHE A 23 -16.48 -6.54 -13.63
CA PHE A 23 -15.07 -6.49 -13.36
C PHE A 23 -14.51 -7.88 -13.05
N GLN A 24 -13.28 -8.11 -13.49
CA GLN A 24 -12.47 -9.23 -13.05
C GLN A 24 -11.32 -8.67 -12.20
N ARG A 25 -11.12 -9.28 -11.04
CA ARG A 25 -10.00 -8.94 -10.15
C ARG A 25 -8.75 -9.69 -10.60
N GLU A 26 -7.66 -8.96 -10.80
CA GLU A 26 -6.32 -9.53 -10.98
C GLU A 26 -5.89 -10.22 -9.67
N PRO A 27 -5.51 -11.51 -9.69
CA PRO A 27 -5.27 -12.28 -8.48
C PRO A 27 -4.17 -11.76 -7.54
N MET A 28 -3.10 -11.16 -8.07
CA MET A 28 -1.92 -10.74 -7.31
C MET A 28 -2.07 -9.34 -6.71
N THR A 29 -2.45 -8.35 -7.51
CA THR A 29 -2.54 -6.94 -7.14
C THR A 29 -3.93 -6.56 -6.62
N GLY A 30 -4.95 -7.32 -7.02
CA GLY A 30 -6.34 -6.99 -6.74
C GLY A 30 -6.91 -5.87 -7.62
N GLU A 31 -6.17 -5.42 -8.64
CA GLU A 31 -6.65 -4.46 -9.64
C GLU A 31 -7.87 -5.01 -10.38
N CYS A 32 -8.84 -4.14 -10.67
CA CYS A 32 -10.06 -4.52 -11.37
C CYS A 32 -9.97 -4.17 -12.86
N GLU A 33 -10.03 -5.19 -13.71
CA GLU A 33 -10.15 -5.04 -15.15
C GLU A 33 -11.62 -5.11 -15.59
N VAL A 34 -12.00 -4.29 -16.56
CA VAL A 34 -13.36 -4.30 -17.11
C VAL A 34 -13.50 -5.49 -18.07
N ILE A 35 -14.45 -6.38 -17.77
CA ILE A 35 -14.82 -7.49 -18.66
C ILE A 35 -16.15 -7.23 -19.39
N HIS A 36 -16.91 -6.23 -18.94
CA HIS A 36 -18.10 -5.74 -19.63
C HIS A 36 -18.34 -4.27 -19.31
N PRO A 37 -18.64 -3.42 -20.32
CA PRO A 37 -18.56 -3.71 -21.75
C PRO A 37 -17.11 -3.95 -22.21
N GLU A 38 -16.93 -4.76 -23.25
CA GLU A 38 -15.60 -5.09 -23.79
C GLU A 38 -14.90 -3.85 -24.38
N GLY A 39 -13.59 -3.77 -24.21
CA GLY A 39 -12.75 -2.72 -24.80
C GLY A 39 -12.76 -1.37 -24.06
N VAL A 40 -13.35 -1.32 -22.85
CA VAL A 40 -13.25 -0.15 -21.98
C VAL A 40 -12.03 -0.27 -21.08
N GLU A 41 -11.18 0.75 -21.13
CA GLU A 41 -10.07 0.94 -20.20
C GLU A 41 -10.41 2.06 -19.23
N LEU A 42 -10.28 1.78 -17.93
CA LEU A 42 -10.39 2.79 -16.88
C LEU A 42 -9.03 3.41 -16.59
N ARG A 43 -9.05 4.65 -16.12
CA ARG A 43 -7.83 5.32 -15.63
C ARG A 43 -7.43 4.77 -14.26
N LEU A 44 -6.15 4.91 -13.94
CA LEU A 44 -5.61 4.44 -12.67
C LEU A 44 -6.34 5.06 -11.45
N ASP A 45 -6.69 6.35 -11.51
CA ASP A 45 -7.43 7.04 -10.45
C ASP A 45 -8.88 6.56 -10.30
N GLU A 46 -9.44 5.91 -11.33
CA GLU A 46 -10.76 5.31 -11.27
C GLU A 46 -10.74 3.94 -10.57
N VAL A 47 -9.63 3.19 -10.67
CA VAL A 47 -9.49 1.85 -10.07
C VAL A 47 -8.78 1.85 -8.70
N VAL A 48 -8.06 2.92 -8.35
CA VAL A 48 -7.36 3.06 -7.06
C VAL A 48 -8.32 3.57 -5.97
N ALA A 49 -8.33 2.89 -4.81
CA ALA A 49 -9.09 3.31 -3.63
C ALA A 49 -8.29 4.31 -2.79
N TYR A 50 -6.98 4.09 -2.66
CA TYR A 50 -6.06 4.98 -1.96
C TYR A 50 -4.65 4.76 -2.49
N SER A 51 -3.89 5.84 -2.64
CA SER A 51 -2.46 5.77 -2.99
C SER A 51 -1.67 6.80 -2.20
N ARG A 52 -0.40 6.49 -1.95
CA ARG A 52 0.50 7.34 -1.20
C ARG A 52 1.93 7.23 -1.71
N ARG A 53 2.57 8.39 -1.84
CA ARG A 53 4.02 8.50 -2.02
C ARG A 53 4.67 8.75 -0.66
N PHE A 54 5.53 7.83 -0.23
CA PHE A 54 6.25 7.95 1.03
C PHE A 54 7.54 8.76 0.90
N GLY A 55 8.16 8.75 -0.28
CA GLY A 55 9.38 9.53 -0.49
C GLY A 55 10.14 9.11 -1.75
N ASN A 56 11.19 9.87 -2.05
CA ASN A 56 12.20 9.42 -3.02
C ASN A 56 13.18 8.43 -2.36
N ILE A 57 14.01 7.77 -3.17
CA ILE A 57 14.97 6.76 -2.68
C ILE A 57 15.87 7.24 -1.54
N SER A 58 16.32 8.50 -1.57
CA SER A 58 17.17 9.07 -0.51
C SER A 58 16.41 9.25 0.80
N HIS A 59 15.16 9.72 0.72
CA HIS A 59 14.29 9.87 1.87
C HIS A 59 13.96 8.50 2.50
N ILE A 60 13.61 7.51 1.67
CA ILE A 60 13.32 6.15 2.15
C ILE A 60 14.55 5.51 2.78
N GLY A 61 15.75 5.71 2.21
CA GLY A 61 17.00 5.25 2.81
C GLY A 61 17.26 5.85 4.19
N ALA A 62 17.06 7.17 4.34
CA ALA A 62 17.20 7.83 5.64
C ALA A 62 16.16 7.32 6.66
N LEU A 63 14.90 7.21 6.21
CA LEU A 63 13.80 6.73 7.03
C LEU A 63 14.01 5.28 7.50
N SER A 64 14.54 4.41 6.64
CA SER A 64 14.89 3.03 6.99
C SER A 64 15.93 2.97 8.10
N ILE A 65 16.96 3.82 8.05
CA ILE A 65 18.00 3.91 9.10
C ILE A 65 17.35 4.35 10.41
N THR A 66 16.58 5.44 10.38
CA THR A 66 15.92 5.99 11.57
C THR A 66 14.95 4.99 12.20
N ILE A 67 14.11 4.32 11.40
CA ILE A 67 13.17 3.29 11.91
C ILE A 67 13.94 2.07 12.45
N GLY A 68 15.05 1.69 11.83
CA GLY A 68 15.93 0.63 12.33
C GLY A 68 16.48 0.90 13.73
N GLU A 69 16.77 2.16 14.08
CA GLU A 69 17.17 2.55 15.45
C GLU A 69 16.06 2.34 16.49
N TYR A 70 14.79 2.41 16.09
CA TYR A 70 13.64 2.19 16.99
C TYR A 70 13.27 0.71 17.14
N LEU A 71 13.30 -0.05 16.04
CA LEU A 71 12.73 -1.40 15.97
C LEU A 71 13.78 -2.51 15.99
N GLY A 72 15.03 -2.18 15.74
CA GLY A 72 16.10 -3.15 15.52
C GLY A 72 16.09 -3.73 14.10
N GLU A 73 17.15 -4.47 13.80
CA GLU A 73 17.33 -5.16 12.52
C GLU A 73 16.26 -6.24 12.30
N ALA A 74 15.88 -6.46 11.04
CA ALA A 74 14.93 -7.48 10.58
C ALA A 74 13.47 -7.27 11.03
N SER A 75 13.10 -6.04 11.38
CA SER A 75 11.70 -5.64 11.59
C SER A 75 10.84 -5.93 10.36
N ALA A 76 9.54 -6.14 10.55
CA ALA A 76 8.59 -6.34 9.46
C ALA A 76 8.56 -5.12 8.52
N LEU A 77 8.61 -3.91 9.07
CA LEU A 77 8.71 -2.66 8.30
C LEU A 77 9.96 -2.64 7.44
N GLU A 78 11.11 -3.03 7.99
CA GLU A 78 12.33 -3.17 7.21
C GLU A 78 12.16 -4.22 6.11
N ARG A 79 11.76 -5.46 6.44
CA ARG A 79 11.72 -6.57 5.47
C ARG A 79 10.66 -6.44 4.38
N LEU A 80 9.52 -5.82 4.67
CA LEU A 80 8.35 -5.81 3.78
C LEU A 80 8.14 -4.46 3.09
N VAL A 81 8.59 -3.35 3.69
CA VAL A 81 8.25 -2.01 3.21
C VAL A 81 9.49 -1.18 2.87
N LEU A 82 10.54 -1.25 3.71
CA LEU A 82 11.69 -0.34 3.64
C LEU A 82 12.98 -1.01 3.15
N TYR A 83 12.92 -2.30 2.76
CA TYR A 83 14.11 -3.03 2.36
C TYR A 83 14.70 -2.42 1.08
N SER A 84 16.03 -2.42 0.98
CA SER A 84 16.71 -1.80 -0.15
C SER A 84 16.41 -2.57 -1.45
N GLY A 85 15.50 -2.06 -2.29
CA GLY A 85 15.07 -2.74 -3.50
C GLY A 85 14.15 -1.92 -4.38
N SER A 86 13.97 -2.39 -5.62
CA SER A 86 12.96 -1.89 -6.55
C SER A 86 11.60 -2.43 -6.11
N HIS A 87 10.79 -1.63 -5.43
CA HIS A 87 9.47 -2.03 -4.93
C HIS A 87 8.43 -2.29 -6.04
N GLY A 88 8.70 -1.94 -7.30
CA GLY A 88 7.70 -2.05 -8.36
C GLY A 88 7.18 -3.46 -8.55
N GLY A 89 5.88 -3.67 -8.24
CA GLY A 89 5.18 -4.94 -8.38
C GLY A 89 5.10 -5.80 -7.11
N ASP A 90 5.73 -5.38 -6.01
CA ASP A 90 5.61 -6.09 -4.74
C ASP A 90 4.23 -5.88 -4.11
N VAL A 91 3.77 -6.90 -3.37
CA VAL A 91 2.47 -6.88 -2.70
C VAL A 91 2.60 -7.26 -1.24
N ILE A 92 1.82 -6.60 -0.38
CA ILE A 92 1.65 -6.96 1.03
C ILE A 92 0.21 -7.43 1.21
N GLU A 93 0.07 -8.70 1.60
CA GLU A 93 -1.21 -9.33 1.86
C GLU A 93 -1.64 -9.21 3.34
N GLU A 94 -2.93 -9.44 3.57
CA GLU A 94 -3.56 -9.31 4.89
C GLU A 94 -2.83 -10.01 6.04
N PRO A 95 -2.29 -11.24 5.88
CA PRO A 95 -1.59 -11.92 6.98
C PRO A 95 -0.40 -11.13 7.55
N SER A 96 0.25 -10.29 6.74
CA SER A 96 1.38 -9.45 7.16
C SER A 96 0.95 -8.12 7.78
N PHE A 97 -0.32 -7.71 7.69
CA PHE A 97 -0.76 -6.44 8.27
C PHE A 97 -0.61 -6.44 9.79
N GLY A 98 -0.89 -7.57 10.45
CA GLY A 98 -0.80 -7.66 11.90
C GLY A 98 0.61 -7.49 12.47
N GLU A 99 1.68 -7.86 11.73
CA GLU A 99 3.06 -7.57 12.16
C GLU A 99 3.43 -6.10 11.93
N LEU A 100 3.01 -5.52 10.80
CA LEU A 100 3.23 -4.11 10.51
C LEU A 100 2.53 -3.19 11.51
N GLU A 101 1.25 -3.44 11.82
CA GLU A 101 0.49 -2.63 12.78
C GLU A 101 1.12 -2.63 14.18
N ARG A 102 1.74 -3.75 14.60
CA ARG A 102 2.44 -3.81 15.89
C ARG A 102 3.66 -2.90 15.91
N GLU A 103 4.42 -2.86 14.82
CA GLU A 103 5.59 -2.01 14.69
C GLU A 103 5.23 -0.55 14.50
N LEU A 104 4.17 -0.26 13.74
CA LEU A 104 3.64 1.09 13.55
C LEU A 104 3.29 1.75 14.89
N LYS A 105 2.67 1.02 15.81
CA LYS A 105 2.36 1.51 17.17
C LYS A 105 3.60 1.91 17.98
N LEU A 106 4.77 1.34 17.69
CA LEU A 106 6.00 1.70 18.38
C LEU A 106 6.60 3.02 17.88
N ILE A 107 6.24 3.43 16.65
CA ILE A 107 6.80 4.62 16.00
C ILE A 107 5.77 5.74 15.77
N GLU A 108 4.47 5.50 15.98
CA GLU A 108 3.39 6.49 15.78
C GLU A 108 3.54 7.74 16.68
N THR A 109 4.16 7.58 17.85
CA THR A 109 4.44 8.66 18.80
C THR A 109 5.84 9.25 18.67
N SER A 110 6.56 8.95 17.58
CA SER A 110 7.90 9.49 17.34
C SER A 110 7.90 11.03 17.37
N SER A 111 8.99 11.61 17.90
CA SER A 111 9.23 13.04 17.81
C SER A 111 9.68 13.48 16.42
N ASP A 112 10.13 12.53 15.60
CA ASP A 112 10.45 12.75 14.19
C ASP A 112 9.15 12.80 13.37
N GLU A 113 8.92 13.94 12.71
CA GLU A 113 7.73 14.18 11.89
C GLU A 113 7.64 13.21 10.71
N TYR A 114 8.75 12.88 10.06
CA TYR A 114 8.75 11.99 8.90
C TYR A 114 8.43 10.55 9.28
N VAL A 115 8.93 10.10 10.44
CA VAL A 115 8.59 8.77 10.99
C VAL A 115 7.10 8.68 11.29
N ARG A 116 6.53 9.72 11.90
CA ARG A 116 5.10 9.77 12.21
C ARG A 116 4.23 9.86 10.95
N GLU A 117 4.61 10.68 9.97
CA GLU A 117 3.91 10.78 8.69
C GLU A 117 3.94 9.45 7.90
N PHE A 118 5.08 8.75 7.93
CA PHE A 118 5.19 7.42 7.36
C PHE A 118 4.27 6.43 8.07
N ALA A 119 4.31 6.40 9.42
CA ALA A 119 3.51 5.48 10.20
C ALA A 119 2.01 5.65 9.96
N ASN A 120 1.53 6.90 10.01
CA ASN A 120 0.14 7.23 9.71
C ASN A 120 -0.25 6.83 8.28
N GLY A 121 0.64 7.09 7.32
CA GLY A 121 0.38 6.76 5.93
C GLY A 121 0.28 5.27 5.64
N LEU A 122 1.14 4.47 6.26
CA LEU A 122 1.08 3.03 6.12
C LEU A 122 -0.13 2.45 6.85
N GLN A 123 -0.52 3.02 8.00
CA GLN A 123 -1.75 2.63 8.68
C GLN A 123 -2.99 2.90 7.81
N GLU A 124 -3.07 4.07 7.15
CA GLU A 124 -4.16 4.38 6.21
C GLU A 124 -4.22 3.38 5.03
N LEU A 125 -3.07 2.94 4.50
CA LEU A 125 -3.02 1.89 3.49
C LEU A 125 -3.55 0.55 4.01
N ILE A 126 -3.14 0.14 5.22
CA ILE A 126 -3.60 -1.12 5.84
C ILE A 126 -5.11 -1.09 6.06
N ASP A 127 -5.64 0.03 6.57
CA ASP A 127 -7.08 0.21 6.80
C ASP A 127 -7.85 0.13 5.48
N MET A 128 -7.34 0.79 4.42
CA MET A 128 -7.95 0.73 3.09
C MET A 128 -7.88 -0.67 2.48
N ALA A 129 -6.73 -1.35 2.59
CA ALA A 129 -6.51 -2.70 2.11
C ALA A 129 -7.52 -3.68 2.75
N ARG A 130 -7.74 -3.57 4.06
CA ARG A 130 -8.76 -4.37 4.77
C ARG A 130 -10.18 -4.04 4.32
N ARG A 131 -10.48 -2.76 4.15
CA ARG A 131 -11.81 -2.31 3.69
C ARG A 131 -12.14 -2.83 2.30
N GLU A 132 -11.20 -2.74 1.37
CA GLU A 132 -11.34 -3.22 -0.01
C GLU A 132 -11.03 -4.72 -0.15
N LYS A 133 -10.59 -5.39 0.92
CA LYS A 133 -10.16 -6.80 0.90
C LYS A 133 -9.15 -7.08 -0.22
N ASN A 134 -8.23 -6.13 -0.41
CA ASN A 134 -7.20 -6.13 -1.44
C ASN A 134 -5.82 -5.93 -0.80
N PRO A 135 -4.74 -6.40 -1.44
CA PRO A 135 -3.39 -6.19 -0.93
C PRO A 135 -2.96 -4.72 -1.11
N ILE A 136 -1.89 -4.34 -0.43
CA ILE A 136 -1.14 -3.12 -0.74
C ILE A 136 -0.16 -3.46 -1.86
N VAL A 137 -0.10 -2.65 -2.90
CA VAL A 137 0.75 -2.83 -4.08
C VAL A 137 1.73 -1.68 -4.17
N PHE A 138 3.00 -1.98 -4.40
CA PHE A 138 4.03 -0.96 -4.63
C PHE A 138 4.21 -0.67 -6.13
N LEU A 139 4.26 0.61 -6.48
CA LEU A 139 4.23 1.15 -7.85
C LEU A 139 5.60 1.64 -8.34
#